data_AF-A0A094IY44-F1
#
_entry.id   AF-A0A094IY44-F1
#
_cell.length_a   1.000
_cell.length_b   1.000
_cell.length_c   1.000
_cell.angle_alpha   90.00
_cell.angle_beta   90.00
_cell.angle_gamma   90.00
#
_symmetry.space_group_name_H-M   'P 1'
#
loop_
_entity.id
_entity.type
_entity.pdbx_description
1 polymer ?
#
loop_
_entity_poly.entity_id
_entity_poly.type
_entity_poly.pdbx_seq_one_letter_code
_entity_poly.pdbx_strand_id
1 'polypeptide(L)'
;MPPHLSHFLQPLDVGCFGPLKTSYGKQIEKMMRMQITHITKDDFFAAFLEAFNASITEKNIQAGFMATGLIPYDPESVIACLDLKPITPSPPISRSGTPNSWVTKTPQTAYEVNQQSTTIKNKIARHQDSSPTHMYTVIDA
;
A
#
# COMPACT_ATOMS: atom_id res chain seq x y z
N MET A 1 -7.85 -1.71 10.69
CA MET A 1 -7.32 -2.53 9.58
C MET A 1 -6.32 -1.70 8.80
N PRO A 2 -5.19 -2.25 8.32
CA PRO A 2 -4.22 -1.47 7.54
C PRO A 2 -4.84 -0.95 6.23
N PRO A 3 -4.39 0.20 5.72
CA PRO A 3 -4.90 0.75 4.46
C PRO A 3 -4.59 -0.20 3.28
N HIS A 4 -5.48 -0.19 2.28
CA HIS A 4 -5.37 -0.95 1.02
C HIS A 4 -5.35 -2.49 1.14
N LEU A 5 -5.62 -3.06 2.32
CA LEU A 5 -5.64 -4.53 2.52
C LEU A 5 -7.05 -5.14 2.60
N SER A 6 -8.12 -4.38 2.33
CA SER A 6 -9.49 -4.89 2.49
C SER A 6 -9.74 -6.16 1.67
N HIS A 7 -9.27 -6.15 0.42
CA HIS A 7 -9.33 -7.28 -0.50
C HIS A 7 -8.52 -8.53 -0.09
N PHE A 8 -7.72 -8.47 0.98
CA PHE A 8 -7.02 -9.61 1.57
C PHE A 8 -7.55 -10.01 2.94
N LEU A 9 -8.06 -9.04 3.71
CA LEU A 9 -8.35 -9.23 5.13
C LEU A 9 -9.85 -9.24 5.46
N GLN A 10 -10.72 -8.84 4.54
CA GLN A 10 -12.16 -8.78 4.79
C GLN A 10 -12.85 -10.01 4.18
N PRO A 11 -13.43 -10.91 4.99
CA PRO A 11 -14.07 -12.14 4.51
C PRO A 11 -15.13 -11.90 3.45
N LEU A 12 -15.84 -10.76 3.57
CA LEU A 12 -16.90 -10.39 2.65
C LEU A 12 -16.36 -9.99 1.27
N ASP A 13 -15.26 -9.25 1.23
CA ASP A 13 -14.57 -8.86 -0.01
C ASP A 13 -14.00 -10.09 -0.73
N VAL A 14 -13.39 -11.01 0.02
CA VAL A 14 -12.71 -12.20 -0.53
C VAL A 14 -13.70 -13.30 -0.94
N GLY A 15 -14.75 -13.54 -0.14
CA GLY A 15 -15.63 -14.70 -0.29
C GLY A 15 -16.98 -14.43 -0.94
N CYS A 16 -17.57 -13.25 -0.73
CA CYS A 16 -19.00 -13.03 -1.02
C CYS A 16 -19.25 -12.04 -2.16
N PHE A 17 -18.51 -10.92 -2.21
CA PHE A 17 -18.76 -9.87 -3.19
C PHE A 17 -18.44 -10.25 -4.63
N GLY A 18 -17.42 -11.09 -4.86
CA GLY A 18 -17.16 -11.67 -6.18
C GLY A 18 -18.37 -12.47 -6.70
N PRO A 19 -18.81 -13.52 -5.98
CA PRO A 19 -20.01 -14.28 -6.34
C PRO A 19 -21.27 -13.42 -6.47
N LEU A 20 -21.46 -12.42 -5.60
CA LEU A 20 -22.61 -11.50 -5.67
C LEU A 20 -22.61 -10.71 -6.99
N LYS A 21 -21.47 -10.10 -7.36
CA LYS A 21 -21.32 -9.37 -8.62
C LYS A 21 -21.57 -10.27 -9.83
N THR A 22 -21.03 -11.49 -9.81
CA THR A 22 -21.25 -12.47 -10.89
C THR A 22 -22.72 -12.88 -10.98
N SER A 23 -23.36 -13.17 -9.85
CA SER A 23 -24.76 -13.60 -9.81
C SER A 23 -25.70 -12.48 -10.28
N TYR A 24 -25.46 -11.25 -9.82
CA TYR A 24 -26.21 -10.08 -10.27
C TYR A 24 -26.01 -9.82 -11.77
N GLY A 25 -24.77 -9.94 -12.27
CA GLY A 25 -24.49 -9.85 -13.72
C GLY A 25 -25.34 -10.84 -14.53
N LYS A 26 -25.51 -12.08 -14.05
CA LYS A 26 -26.39 -13.07 -14.70
C LYS A 26 -27.86 -12.65 -14.71
N GLN A 27 -28.36 -12.01 -13.64
CA GLN A 27 -29.73 -11.50 -13.60
C GLN A 27 -29.92 -10.40 -14.65
N ILE A 28 -28.97 -9.47 -14.76
CA ILE A 28 -29.00 -8.42 -15.77
C ILE A 28 -28.93 -8.98 -17.19
N GLU A 29 -28.04 -9.94 -17.45
CA GLU A 29 -27.97 -10.63 -18.75
C GLU A 29 -29.30 -11.31 -19.11
N LYS A 30 -29.98 -11.94 -18.15
CA LYS A 30 -31.30 -12.53 -18.35
C LYS A 30 -32.33 -11.48 -18.73
N MET A 31 -32.35 -10.34 -18.03
CA MET A 31 -33.26 -9.22 -18.33
C MET A 31 -33.01 -8.64 -19.72
N MET A 32 -31.74 -8.46 -20.10
CA MET A 32 -31.36 -8.01 -21.44
C MET A 32 -31.85 -8.96 -22.54
N ARG A 33 -31.75 -10.29 -22.33
CA ARG A 33 -32.29 -11.29 -23.27
C ARG A 33 -33.80 -11.21 -23.43
N MET A 34 -34.52 -10.74 -22.40
CA MET A 34 -35.96 -10.46 -22.43
C MET A 34 -36.31 -9.08 -23.02
N GLN A 35 -35.34 -8.39 -23.65
CA GLN A 35 -35.49 -7.05 -24.22
C GLN A 35 -35.83 -5.97 -23.17
N ILE A 36 -35.53 -6.21 -21.89
CA ILE A 36 -35.60 -5.17 -20.86
C ILE A 36 -34.34 -4.32 -20.99
N THR A 37 -34.51 -3.08 -21.46
CA THR A 37 -33.41 -2.13 -21.72
C THR A 37 -33.21 -1.09 -20.62
N HIS A 38 -34.14 -1.01 -19.67
CA HIS A 38 -34.09 -0.10 -18.54
C HIS A 38 -34.37 -0.85 -17.24
N ILE A 39 -33.53 -0.63 -16.22
CA ILE A 39 -33.66 -1.25 -14.90
C ILE A 39 -34.25 -0.21 -13.94
N THR A 40 -35.48 -0.46 -13.48
CA THR A 40 -36.10 0.34 -12.42
C THR A 40 -35.55 -0.04 -11.05
N LYS A 41 -35.98 0.67 -9.99
CA LYS A 41 -35.62 0.30 -8.62
C LYS A 41 -36.21 -1.05 -8.23
N ASP A 42 -37.43 -1.35 -8.66
CA ASP A 42 -38.09 -2.62 -8.34
C ASP A 42 -37.36 -3.79 -9.03
N ASP A 43 -36.96 -3.58 -10.29
CA ASP A 43 -36.12 -4.52 -11.05
C ASP A 43 -34.78 -4.77 -10.33
N PHE A 44 -34.13 -3.70 -9.86
CA PHE A 44 -32.89 -3.79 -9.11
C PHE A 44 -33.06 -4.64 -7.85
N PHE A 45 -34.07 -4.35 -7.03
CA PHE A 45 -34.26 -5.08 -5.77
C PHE A 45 -34.59 -6.55 -6.00
N ALA A 46 -35.42 -6.88 -6.99
CA ALA A 46 -35.70 -8.25 -7.35
C ALA A 46 -34.44 -9.00 -7.82
N ALA A 47 -33.68 -8.41 -8.75
CA ALA A 47 -32.44 -9.00 -9.27
C ALA A 47 -31.36 -9.11 -8.18
N PHE A 48 -31.25 -8.10 -7.31
CA PHE A 48 -30.30 -8.08 -6.22
C PHE A 48 -30.63 -9.13 -5.16
N LEU A 49 -31.90 -9.30 -4.79
CA LEU A 49 -32.32 -10.29 -3.80
C LEU A 49 -32.00 -11.72 -4.28
N GLU A 50 -32.28 -12.02 -5.54
CA GLU A 50 -31.91 -13.28 -6.18
C GLU A 50 -30.38 -13.50 -6.16
N ALA A 51 -29.63 -12.46 -6.53
CA ALA A 51 -28.18 -12.52 -6.51
C ALA A 51 -27.62 -12.68 -5.09
N PHE A 52 -28.21 -12.02 -4.10
CA PHE A 52 -27.86 -12.09 -2.69
C PHE A 52 -28.07 -13.50 -2.15
N ASN A 53 -29.25 -14.10 -2.35
CA ASN A 53 -29.54 -15.46 -1.88
C ASN A 53 -28.61 -16.51 -2.52
N ALA A 54 -28.24 -16.31 -3.79
CA ALA A 54 -27.30 -17.21 -4.48
C ALA A 54 -25.83 -17.02 -4.06
N SER A 55 -25.46 -15.88 -3.47
CA SER A 55 -24.05 -15.53 -3.20
C SER A 55 -23.71 -15.50 -1.72
N ILE A 56 -24.62 -15.05 -0.86
CA ILE A 56 -24.45 -15.00 0.59
C ILE A 56 -24.88 -16.34 1.19
N THR A 57 -24.09 -17.36 0.87
CA THR A 57 -24.30 -18.73 1.34
C THR A 57 -23.34 -19.05 2.47
N GLU A 58 -23.70 -19.99 3.35
CA GLU A 58 -22.81 -20.47 4.41
C GLU A 58 -21.44 -20.90 3.86
N LYS A 59 -21.43 -21.59 2.72
CA LYS A 59 -20.21 -22.01 2.02
C LYS A 59 -19.31 -20.83 1.65
N ASN A 60 -19.86 -19.78 1.04
CA ASN A 60 -19.08 -18.61 0.62
C ASN A 60 -18.61 -17.79 1.82
N ILE A 61 -19.41 -17.72 2.88
CA ILE A 61 -19.03 -17.07 4.15
C ILE A 61 -17.85 -17.83 4.77
N GLN A 62 -17.97 -19.14 4.96
CA GLN A 62 -16.90 -19.99 5.50
C GLN A 62 -15.63 -19.90 4.65
N ALA A 63 -15.76 -19.97 3.33
CA ALA A 63 -14.62 -19.81 2.41
C ALA A 63 -13.95 -18.44 2.56
N GLY A 64 -14.72 -17.35 2.73
CA GLY A 64 -14.18 -16.02 2.99
C GLY A 64 -13.40 -15.94 4.31
N PHE A 65 -13.92 -16.53 5.39
CA PHE A 65 -13.22 -16.58 6.68
C PHE A 65 -11.94 -17.44 6.62
N MET A 66 -11.97 -18.54 5.88
CA MET A 66 -10.81 -19.41 5.68
C MET A 66 -9.75 -18.70 4.83
N ALA A 67 -10.14 -18.06 3.72
CA ALA A 67 -9.22 -17.37 2.83
C ALA A 67 -8.57 -16.13 3.45
N THR A 68 -9.19 -15.55 4.48
CA THR A 68 -8.63 -14.44 5.27
C THR A 68 -7.84 -14.92 6.48
N GLY A 69 -7.61 -16.22 6.62
CA GLY A 69 -6.83 -16.81 7.72
C GLY A 69 -7.44 -16.57 9.10
N LEU A 70 -8.75 -16.28 9.18
CA LEU A 70 -9.43 -16.00 10.44
C LEU A 70 -9.99 -17.27 11.07
N ILE A 71 -10.57 -18.17 10.26
CA ILE A 71 -11.18 -19.41 10.74
C ILE A 71 -10.85 -20.57 9.78
N PRO A 72 -10.01 -21.55 10.20
CA PRO A 72 -9.17 -21.50 11.40
C PRO A 72 -8.17 -20.34 11.33
N TYR A 73 -7.66 -19.91 12.49
CA TYR A 73 -6.70 -18.82 12.55
C TYR A 73 -5.35 -19.26 11.96
N ASP A 74 -5.00 -18.71 10.80
CA ASP A 74 -3.78 -19.00 10.04
C ASP A 74 -3.27 -17.73 9.34
N PRO A 75 -2.58 -16.82 10.07
CA PRO A 75 -2.08 -15.58 9.51
C PRO A 75 -0.99 -15.78 8.46
N GLU A 76 -0.23 -16.88 8.51
CA GLU A 76 0.86 -17.17 7.59
C GLU A 76 0.34 -17.39 6.16
N SER A 77 -0.82 -18.04 6.02
CA SER A 77 -1.48 -18.22 4.72
C SER A 77 -1.77 -16.89 4.01
N VAL A 78 -2.15 -15.86 4.77
CA VAL A 78 -2.46 -14.52 4.25
C VAL A 78 -1.18 -13.74 3.98
N ILE A 79 -0.21 -13.80 4.90
CA ILE A 79 1.08 -13.11 4.78
C ILE A 79 1.83 -13.60 3.54
N ALA A 80 1.79 -14.90 3.25
CA ALA A 80 2.39 -15.48 2.06
C ALA A 80 1.80 -14.95 0.74
N CYS A 81 0.54 -14.48 0.74
CA CYS A 81 -0.11 -13.86 -0.42
C CYS A 81 0.20 -12.37 -0.57
N LEU A 82 0.72 -11.71 0.46
CA LEU A 82 1.14 -10.31 0.38
C LEU A 82 2.49 -10.28 -0.35
N ASP A 83 2.48 -9.84 -1.61
CA ASP A 83 3.69 -9.47 -2.34
C ASP A 83 4.35 -8.28 -1.64
N LEU A 84 5.12 -8.57 -0.59
CA LEU A 84 5.98 -7.62 0.09
C LEU A 84 7.15 -7.30 -0.86
N LYS A 85 6.90 -6.57 -1.94
CA LYS A 85 7.98 -5.83 -2.58
C LYS A 85 8.42 -4.79 -1.56
N PRO A 86 9.63 -4.89 -0.97
CA PRO A 86 10.15 -3.78 -0.20
C PRO A 86 10.23 -2.61 -1.17
N ILE A 87 9.35 -1.61 -0.98
CA ILE A 87 9.47 -0.35 -1.69
C ILE A 87 10.67 0.33 -1.07
N THR A 88 11.86 0.06 -1.61
CA THR A 88 12.99 0.96 -1.44
C THR A 88 12.57 2.25 -2.13
N PRO A 89 12.45 3.39 -1.42
CA PRO A 89 12.21 4.67 -2.07
C PRO A 89 13.28 4.83 -3.16
N SER A 90 12.87 5.06 -4.41
CA SER A 90 13.82 5.28 -5.50
C SER A 90 14.83 6.35 -5.07
N PRO A 91 16.15 6.15 -5.29
CA PRO A 91 17.14 7.16 -4.97
C PRO A 91 16.74 8.49 -5.59
N PRO A 92 16.88 9.62 -4.89
CA PRO A 92 16.61 10.93 -5.48
C PRO A 92 17.48 11.08 -6.74
N ILE A 93 16.83 11.42 -7.85
CA ILE A 93 17.47 11.67 -9.15
C ILE A 93 18.57 12.71 -8.94
N SER A 94 19.84 12.31 -9.07
CA SER A 94 20.96 13.25 -9.06
C SER A 94 20.91 14.06 -10.36
N ARG A 95 20.37 15.28 -10.29
CA ARG A 95 20.51 16.25 -11.37
C ARG A 95 21.97 16.72 -11.38
N SER A 96 22.71 16.36 -12.43
CA SER A 96 24.04 16.90 -12.70
C SER A 96 23.91 18.36 -13.10
N GLY A 97 24.07 19.30 -12.17
CA GLY A 97 24.01 20.71 -12.52
C GLY A 97 23.96 21.74 -11.40
N THR A 98 24.29 21.40 -10.16
CA THR A 98 24.37 22.38 -9.05
C THR A 98 25.75 22.36 -8.43
N PRO A 99 26.41 23.52 -8.22
CA PRO A 99 27.69 23.61 -7.51
C PRO A 99 27.55 22.97 -6.13
N ASN A 100 28.60 22.29 -5.71
CA ASN A 100 28.71 21.42 -4.53
C ASN A 100 28.11 22.02 -3.24
N SER A 101 26.80 21.91 -3.05
CA SER A 101 26.19 22.02 -1.72
C SER A 101 26.48 20.71 -0.99
N TRP A 102 27.12 20.79 0.17
CA TRP A 102 27.44 19.63 0.98
C TRP A 102 26.16 18.97 1.49
N VAL A 103 25.69 17.97 0.76
CA VAL A 103 24.63 17.08 1.22
C VAL A 103 25.31 15.92 1.96
N THR A 104 25.13 15.85 3.28
CA THR A 104 25.61 14.71 4.09
C THR A 104 24.87 13.45 3.63
N LYS A 105 25.49 12.65 2.76
CA LYS A 105 24.98 11.33 2.41
C LYS A 105 25.08 10.42 3.63
N THR A 106 24.02 9.66 3.92
CA THR A 106 24.00 8.67 4.99
C THR A 106 25.12 7.65 4.76
N PRO A 107 26.09 7.52 5.69
CA PRO A 107 27.15 6.52 5.59
C PRO A 107 26.56 5.11 5.51
N GLN A 108 27.07 4.31 4.59
CA GLN A 108 26.68 2.90 4.47
C GLN A 108 27.66 1.95 5.19
N THR A 109 28.80 2.48 5.64
CA THR A 109 29.84 1.69 6.33
C THR A 109 30.40 2.43 7.54
N ALA A 110 30.79 1.69 8.59
CA ALA A 110 31.42 2.27 9.80
C ALA A 110 32.71 3.07 9.49
N TYR A 111 33.44 2.69 8.44
CA TYR A 111 34.61 3.44 7.95
C TYR A 111 34.23 4.85 7.47
N GLU A 112 33.14 4.96 6.70
CA GLU A 112 32.64 6.25 6.19
C GLU A 112 32.16 7.16 7.32
N VAL A 113 31.54 6.58 8.36
CA VAL A 113 31.16 7.32 9.58
C VAL A 113 32.38 7.96 10.22
N ASN A 114 33.46 7.19 10.39
CA ASN A 114 34.70 7.68 11.00
C ASN A 114 35.36 8.76 10.14
N GLN A 115 35.33 8.59 8.81
CA GLN A 115 35.87 9.57 7.88
C GLN A 115 35.08 10.89 7.93
N GLN A 116 33.74 10.83 7.88
CA GLN A 116 32.88 12.01 7.99
C GLN A 116 33.05 12.70 9.36
N SER A 117 33.09 11.92 10.45
CA SER A 117 33.32 12.45 11.80
C SER A 117 34.67 13.20 11.89
N THR A 118 35.73 12.64 11.29
CA THR A 118 37.06 13.27 11.25
C THR A 118 37.05 14.56 10.45
N THR A 119 36.39 14.58 9.29
CA THR A 119 36.27 15.78 8.45
C THR A 119 35.50 16.90 9.17
N ILE A 120 34.40 16.58 9.85
CA ILE A 120 33.62 17.55 10.64
C ILE A 120 34.47 18.11 11.79
N LYS A 121 35.15 17.25 12.55
CA LYS A 121 36.05 17.67 13.64
C LYS A 121 37.15 18.61 13.14
N ASN A 122 37.76 18.29 12.00
CA ASN A 122 38.81 19.11 11.41
C ASN A 122 38.28 20.47 10.92
N LYS A 123 37.06 20.53 10.38
CA LYS A 123 36.43 21.80 10.00
C LYS A 123 36.12 22.67 11.21
N ILE A 124 35.57 22.08 12.28
CA ILE A 124 35.32 22.78 13.55
C ILE A 124 36.63 23.30 14.14
N ALA A 125 37.70 22.49 14.15
CA ALA A 125 39.00 22.87 14.70
C ALA A 125 39.70 23.99 13.89
N ARG A 126 39.44 24.07 12.59
CA ARG A 126 39.97 25.13 11.70
C ARG A 126 39.17 26.43 11.79
N HIS A 127 38.01 26.42 12.44
CA HIS A 127 37.25 27.63 12.68
C HIS A 127 37.91 28.41 13.83
N GLN A 128 38.73 29.39 13.48
CA GLN A 128 39.16 30.43 14.41
C GLN A 128 38.29 31.67 14.23
N ASP A 129 37.95 32.28 15.35
CA ASP A 129 37.29 33.57 15.56
C ASP A 129 35.76 33.63 15.72
N SER A 130 35.41 34.24 16.85
CA SER A 130 34.12 34.42 17.51
C SER A 130 33.20 35.42 16.81
N SER A 131 32.50 34.98 15.76
CA SER A 131 31.34 35.69 15.20
C SER A 131 30.09 34.81 15.32
N PRO A 132 28.89 35.35 15.62
CA PRO A 132 27.67 34.56 15.74
C PRO A 132 27.14 34.21 14.34
N THR A 133 27.95 33.52 13.55
CA THR A 133 27.55 33.04 12.23
C THR A 133 26.91 31.68 12.42
N HIS A 134 25.63 31.59 12.05
CA HIS A 134 24.80 30.42 12.27
C HIS A 134 25.38 29.18 11.54
N MET A 135 25.40 28.03 12.23
CA MET A 135 26.16 26.82 11.87
C MET A 135 25.95 26.30 10.43
N TYR A 136 24.88 26.70 9.76
CA TYR A 136 24.59 26.36 8.37
C TYR A 136 25.53 27.04 7.36
N THR A 137 26.11 28.21 7.66
CA THR A 137 27.04 28.90 6.73
C THR A 137 28.45 28.33 6.76
N VAL A 138 28.80 27.51 7.75
CA VAL A 138 30.10 26.81 7.85
C VAL A 138 30.19 25.63 6.86
N ILE A 139 29.04 25.18 6.37
CA ILE A 139 28.94 23.97 5.55
C ILE A 139 29.17 24.27 4.06
N ASP A 140 28.87 25.49 3.63
CA ASP A 140 28.87 25.89 2.21
C ASP A 140 30.08 26.76 1.78
N ALA A 141 31.11 26.92 2.62
CA ALA A 141 32.36 27.62 2.31
C ALA A 141 33.58 26.69 2.23
#